data_AF-A0A4Q6V3U6-F1
#
_entry.id   AF-A0A4Q6V3U6-F1
#
_cell.length_a   1.000
_cell.length_b   1.000
_cell.length_c   1.000
_cell.angle_alpha   90.00
_cell.angle_beta   90.00
_cell.angle_gamma   90.00
#
_symmetry.space_group_name_H-M   'P 1'
#
loop_
_entity.id
_entity.type
_entity.pdbx_description
1 polymer ?
#
loop_
_entity_poly.entity_id
_entity_poly.type
_entity_poly.pdbx_seq_one_letter_code
_entity_poly.pdbx_strand_id
1 'polypeptide(L)' 'MDYRSTRVLPAPAHLTEAQLRGAACVWCGVKLALSAVDLGVRPDPQCPWASWFPRACPPCHRPRSAEETR' A
#
# COMPACT_ATOMS: atom_id res chain seq x y z
N MET A 1 16.53 -17.76 5.19
CA MET A 1 16.12 -17.06 3.95
C MET A 1 14.79 -16.39 4.25
N ASP A 2 14.87 -15.18 4.79
CA ASP A 2 13.73 -14.36 5.15
C ASP A 2 13.09 -13.85 3.86
N TYR A 3 12.03 -14.51 3.40
CA TYR A 3 11.13 -13.89 2.44
C TYR A 3 10.52 -12.70 3.17
N ARG A 4 11.15 -11.52 3.03
CA ARG A 4 10.47 -10.24 3.24
C ARG A 4 9.24 -10.34 2.36
N SER A 5 8.08 -10.56 2.98
CA SER A 5 6.81 -10.67 2.30
C SER A 5 6.46 -9.27 1.79
N THR A 6 7.16 -8.81 0.75
CA THR A 6 6.88 -7.57 0.04
C THR A 6 5.63 -7.84 -0.76
N ARG A 7 4.48 -7.68 -0.10
CA ARG A 7 3.17 -7.74 -0.70
C ARG A 7 3.17 -6.80 -1.91
N VAL A 8 2.93 -7.37 -3.08
CA VAL A 8 2.93 -6.63 -4.35
C VAL A 8 1.93 -5.47 -4.24
N LEU A 9 2.36 -4.27 -4.61
CA LEU A 9 1.48 -3.12 -4.59
C LEU A 9 0.46 -3.21 -5.73
N PRO A 10 -0.79 -2.75 -5.51
CA PRO A 10 -1.77 -2.62 -6.58
C PRO A 10 -1.27 -1.71 -7.70
N ALA A 11 -1.78 -1.96 -8.92
CA ALA A 11 -1.51 -1.09 -10.06
C ALA A 11 -2.11 0.31 -9.79
N PRO A 12 -1.35 1.40 -10.00
CA PRO A 12 -1.83 2.78 -9.83
C PRO A 12 -3.11 3.10 -10.59
N ALA A 13 -3.28 2.49 -11.77
CA ALA A 13 -4.47 2.62 -12.62
C ALA A 13 -5.79 2.23 -11.93
N HIS A 14 -5.73 1.41 -10.87
CA HIS A 14 -6.90 0.94 -10.12
C HIS A 14 -7.06 1.64 -8.76
N LEU A 15 -6.23 2.64 -8.48
CA LEU A 15 -6.25 3.36 -7.21
C LEU A 15 -6.98 4.68 -7.36
N THR A 16 -7.69 5.03 -6.29
CA THR A 16 -8.27 6.37 -6.16
C THR A 16 -7.16 7.41 -5.92
N GLU A 17 -7.44 8.68 -6.20
CA GLU A 17 -6.51 9.77 -5.89
C GLU A 17 -6.09 9.79 -4.41
N ALA A 18 -7.02 9.45 -3.50
CA ALA A 18 -6.73 9.37 -2.08
C ALA A 18 -5.69 8.27 -1.76
N GLN A 19 -5.72 7.15 -2.47
CA GLN A 19 -4.74 6.08 -2.32
C GLN A 19 -3.40 6.44 -2.95
N LEU A 20 -3.40 7.08 -4.13
CA LEU A 20 -2.17 7.53 -4.80
C LEU A 20 -1.42 8.59 -3.99
N ARG A 21 -2.14 9.51 -3.35
CA ARG A 21 -1.54 10.54 -2.47
C ARG A 21 -1.15 10.03 -1.09
N GLY A 22 -1.48 8.78 -0.74
CA GLY A 22 -1.23 8.22 0.59
C GLY A 22 -2.17 8.72 1.68
N ALA A 23 -3.32 9.30 1.32
CA ALA A 23 -4.38 9.68 2.26
C ALA A 23 -5.28 8.49 2.64
N ALA A 24 -5.28 7.43 1.83
CA ALA A 24 -6.02 6.19 2.04
C ALA A 24 -5.12 4.96 1.89
N CYS A 25 -5.49 3.87 2.57
CA CYS A 25 -4.76 2.61 2.49
C CYS A 25 -4.74 2.11 1.05
N VAL A 26 -3.55 1.83 0.53
CA VAL A 26 -3.35 1.36 -0.84
C VAL A 26 -4.12 0.07 -1.13
N TRP A 27 -4.37 -0.77 -0.11
CA TRP A 27 -5.09 -2.04 -0.27
C TRP A 27 -6.59 -1.95 0.02
N CYS A 28 -7.00 -1.38 1.16
CA CYS A 28 -8.41 -1.39 1.57
C CYS A 28 -9.15 -0.07 1.39
N GLY A 29 -8.46 1.01 0.97
CA GLY A 29 -9.07 2.32 0.73
C GLY A 29 -9.50 3.08 1.99
N VAL A 30 -9.31 2.53 3.19
CA VAL A 30 -9.66 3.24 4.43
C VAL A 30 -8.83 4.50 4.58
N LYS A 31 -9.45 5.59 5.05
CA LYS A 31 -8.76 6.84 5.34
C LYS A 31 -7.66 6.60 6.38
N LEU A 32 -6.45 7.05 6.07
CA LEU A 32 -5.31 6.87 6.94
C LEU A 32 -5.21 8.02 7.94
N ALA A 33 -4.86 7.67 9.18
CA ALA A 33 -4.50 8.61 10.23
C ALA A 33 -2.98 8.61 10.42
N LEU A 34 -2.48 9.20 11.51
CA LEU A 34 -1.06 9.31 11.83
C LEU A 34 -0.33 7.94 11.92
N SER A 35 -1.06 6.85 12.14
CA SER A 35 -0.53 5.49 12.23
C SER A 35 -0.31 4.78 10.88
N ALA A 36 -0.34 5.51 9.77
CA ALA A 36 -0.07 4.97 8.45
C ALA A 36 1.37 4.44 8.33
N VAL A 37 1.53 3.29 7.70
CA VAL A 37 2.84 2.75 7.31
C VAL A 37 3.17 3.27 5.91
N ASP A 38 4.32 3.92 5.77
CA ASP A 38 4.85 4.35 4.48
C ASP A 38 5.51 3.16 3.76
N LEU A 39 5.10 2.90 2.52
CA LEU A 39 5.64 1.83 1.68
C LEU A 39 6.69 2.33 0.68
N GLY A 40 7.06 3.61 0.78
CA GLY A 40 8.06 4.26 -0.04
C GLY A 40 7.49 4.89 -1.30
N VAL A 41 8.09 6.00 -1.72
CA VAL A 41 7.72 6.72 -2.95
C VAL A 41 7.95 5.85 -4.17
N ARG A 42 7.00 5.89 -5.11
CA ARG A 42 7.12 5.17 -6.37
C ARG A 42 6.79 6.07 -7.56
N PRO A 43 7.47 5.90 -8.70
CA PRO A 43 7.06 6.56 -9.93
C PRO A 43 5.72 6.00 -10.40
N ASP A 44 4.92 6.86 -11.00
CA ASP A 44 3.71 6.43 -11.70
C ASP A 44 4.08 5.90 -13.09
N PRO A 45 3.77 4.63 -13.43
CA PRO A 45 4.09 4.05 -14.73
C PRO A 45 3.32 4.70 -15.89
N GLN A 46 2.17 5.33 -15.63
CA GLN A 46 1.36 6.04 -16.63
C GLN A 46 1.78 7.51 -16.77
N CYS A 47 2.29 8.09 -15.70
CA CYS A 47 2.76 9.48 -15.64
C CYS A 47 4.20 9.53 -15.13
N PRO A 48 5.23 9.39 -16.00
CA PRO A 48 6.63 9.31 -15.56
C PRO A 48 7.15 10.52 -14.78
N TRP A 49 6.52 11.69 -14.93
CA TRP A 49 6.80 12.91 -14.18
C TRP A 49 6.09 12.97 -12.82
N ALA A 50 5.19 12.03 -12.53
CA ALA A 50 4.46 11.94 -11.28
C ALA A 50 5.00 10.81 -10.41
N SER A 51 4.92 11.01 -9.10
CA SER A 51 5.18 9.99 -8.10
C SER A 51 3.98 9.85 -7.18
N TRP A 52 3.74 8.63 -6.74
CA TRP A 52 2.71 8.30 -5.79
C TRP A 52 3.33 7.78 -4.50
N PHE A 53 2.59 7.95 -3.41
CA PHE A 53 3.06 7.75 -2.05
C PHE A 53 2.21 6.64 -1.41
N PRO A 54 2.41 5.37 -1.79
CA PRO A 54 1.62 4.27 -1.26
C PRO A 54 1.80 4.16 0.25
N ARG A 55 0.68 4.26 0.97
CA ARG A 55 0.64 4.04 2.41
C ARG A 55 -0.36 2.95 2.77
N ALA A 56 -0.13 2.26 3.87
CA ALA A 56 -0.99 1.19 4.36
C ALA A 56 -1.43 1.41 5.80
N CYS A 57 -2.61 0.92 6.14
CA CYS A 57 -3.02 0.83 7.53
C CYS A 57 -2.28 -0.33 8.22
N PRO A 58 -2.02 -0.26 9.54
CA PRO A 58 -1.33 -1.32 10.28
C PRO A 58 -1.92 -2.73 10.07
N PRO A 59 -3.26 -2.92 10.00
CA PRO A 59 -3.84 -4.22 9.70
C PRO A 59 -3.47 -4.79 8.32
N CYS A 60 -3.35 -3.94 7.30
CA CYS A 60 -3.00 -4.40 5.95
C CYS A 60 -1.49 -4.57 5.75
N HIS A 61 -0.67 -3.83 6.52
CA HIS A 61 0.78 -3.94 6.51
C HIS A 61 1.29 -5.15 7.30
N ARG A 62 0.61 -5.53 8.39
CA ARG A 62 0.97 -6.75 9.11
C ARG A 62 0.90 -7.93 8.14
N PRO A 63 1.94 -8.79 8.07
CA PRO A 63 1.81 -10.05 7.37
C PRO A 63 0.58 -10.74 7.97
N ARG A 64 -0.33 -11.24 7.13
CA ARG A 64 -1.24 -12.27 7.61
C ARG A 64 -0.32 -13.40 8.06
N SER A 65 -0.11 -13.53 9.37
CA SER A 65 0.27 -14.81 9.95
C SER A 65 -0.70 -15.79 9.30
N ALA A 66 -0.16 -16.75 8.56
CA ALA A 66 -0.93 -17.68 7.76
C ALA A 66 -2.19 -18.07 8.54
N GLU A 67 -3.33 -17.92 7.89
CA GLU A 67 -4.58 -18.50 8.35
C GLU A 67 -4.28 -19.94 8.78
N GLU A 68 -4.27 -20.14 10.09
CA GLU A 68 -4.24 -21.43 10.76
C GLU A 68 -5.49 -22.17 10.27
N THR A 69 -5.33 -22.91 9.19
CA THR A 69 -6.37 -23.74 8.61
C THR A 69 -6.60 -24.88 9.60
N ARG A 70 -7.74 -24.74 10.28
CA ARG A 70 -8.42 -25.72 11.11
C ARG A 70 -8.82 -26.97 10.32
#